data_AF-A0AAX2M8X4-F1
#
_entry.id   AF-A0AAX2M8X4-F1
#
_cell.length_a   1.000
_cell.length_b   1.000
_cell.length_c   1.000
_cell.angle_alpha   90.00
_cell.angle_beta   90.00
_cell.angle_gamma   90.00
#
_symmetry.space_group_name_H-M   'P 1'
#
loop_
_entity.id
_entity.type
_entity.pdbx_description
1 polymer ?
#
loop_
_entity_poly.entity_id
_entity_poly.type
_entity_poly.pdbx_seq_one_letter_code
_entity_poly.pdbx_strand_id
1 'polypeptide(L)'
;MDLAPTPQLTAQKMLMGRYDMWVEGGFVVASVLKDIHQPANAVEVVRVLESLELYLAFSRGTSAEEVKRWQDGFAAIKKDGTFKRIYNKWLPRDAPPMEMKLLGVPPGTAR
;
A
#
# COMPACT_ATOMS: atom_id res chain seq x y z
N MET A 1 25.28 3.36 10.28
CA MET A 1 23.80 3.31 10.24
C MET A 1 23.42 1.84 10.26
N ASP A 2 22.69 1.36 11.26
CA ASP A 2 22.25 -0.05 11.32
C ASP A 2 21.10 -0.26 10.31
N LEU A 3 21.47 -0.56 9.06
CA LEU A 3 20.50 -0.76 8.00
C LEU A 3 19.79 -2.10 8.16
N ALA A 4 18.47 -2.10 7.94
CA ALA A 4 17.68 -3.30 7.75
C ALA A 4 17.13 -3.26 6.32
N PRO A 5 17.64 -4.10 5.39
CA PRO A 5 17.28 -4.02 3.98
C PRO A 5 15.86 -4.54 3.72
N THR A 6 15.23 -5.17 4.71
CA THR A 6 13.89 -5.74 4.60
C THR A 6 13.03 -5.39 5.83
N PRO A 7 11.70 -5.29 5.65
CA PRO A 7 10.77 -5.14 6.77
C PRO A 7 10.88 -6.27 7.82
N GLN A 8 11.16 -7.50 7.37
CA GLN A 8 11.36 -8.67 8.25
C GLN A 8 12.54 -8.46 9.21
N LEU A 9 13.68 -7.98 8.73
CA LEU A 9 14.83 -7.75 9.59
C LEU A 9 14.58 -6.59 10.55
N THR A 10 13.85 -5.56 10.11
CA THR A 10 13.46 -4.43 10.97
C THR A 10 12.58 -4.89 12.12
N ALA A 11 11.54 -5.68 11.81
CA ALA A 11 10.64 -6.27 12.80
C ALA A 11 11.39 -7.17 13.79
N GLN A 12 12.28 -8.04 13.30
CA GLN A 12 13.11 -8.89 14.17
C GLN A 12 13.99 -8.07 15.11
N LYS A 13 14.65 -7.01 14.62
CA LYS A 13 15.50 -6.14 15.45
C LYS A 13 14.68 -5.42 16.53
N MET A 14 13.48 -4.93 16.21
CA MET A 14 12.56 -4.35 17.19
C MET A 14 12.17 -5.38 18.26
N LEU A 15 11.76 -6.59 17.86
CA LEU A 15 11.39 -7.67 18.78
C LEU A 15 12.55 -8.14 19.68
N MET A 16 13.80 -7.99 19.22
CA MET A 16 15.01 -8.22 20.02
C MET A 16 15.41 -7.03 20.91
N GLY A 17 14.60 -5.97 20.97
CA GLY A 17 14.84 -4.79 21.79
C GLY A 17 15.92 -3.83 21.25
N ARG A 18 16.27 -3.92 19.95
CA ARG A 18 17.21 -2.96 19.34
C ARG A 18 16.55 -1.63 18.99
N TYR A 19 15.23 -1.63 18.80
CA TYR A 19 14.41 -0.46 18.50
C TYR A 19 13.12 -0.54 19.31
N ASP A 20 12.63 0.60 19.79
CA ASP A 20 11.37 0.66 20.53
C ASP A 20 10.14 0.65 19.60
N MET A 21 10.33 1.06 18.34
CA MET A 21 9.26 1.24 17.36
C MET A 21 9.72 0.83 15.96
N TRP A 22 8.77 0.34 15.17
CA TRP A 22 8.91 0.07 13.74
C TRP A 22 7.77 0.78 13.00
N VAL A 23 8.12 1.64 12.04
CA VAL A 23 7.16 2.37 11.21
C VAL A 23 6.97 1.62 9.90
N GLU A 24 5.72 1.28 9.57
CA GLU A 24 5.38 0.50 8.39
C GLU A 24 3.92 0.73 7.96
N GLY A 25 3.60 0.42 6.70
CA GLY A 25 2.21 0.35 6.22
C GLY A 25 1.41 -0.71 6.97
N GLY A 26 0.20 -0.36 7.44
CA GLY A 26 -0.60 -1.23 8.32
C GLY A 26 -0.87 -2.63 7.75
N PHE A 27 -1.08 -2.74 6.43
CA PHE A 27 -1.28 -4.03 5.77
C PHE A 27 0.00 -4.88 5.64
N VAL A 28 1.19 -4.26 5.66
CA VAL A 28 2.48 -4.95 5.53
C VAL A 28 2.82 -5.65 6.85
N VAL A 29 2.52 -5.03 8.00
CA VAL A 29 2.84 -5.55 9.34
C VAL A 29 2.36 -7.00 9.51
N ALA A 30 1.10 -7.29 9.17
CA ALA A 30 0.53 -8.62 9.32
C ALA A 30 1.25 -9.68 8.44
N SER A 31 1.63 -9.32 7.22
CA SER A 31 2.38 -10.21 6.32
C SER A 31 3.78 -10.47 6.87
N VAL A 32 4.47 -9.42 7.30
CA VAL A 32 5.84 -9.52 7.82
C VAL A 32 5.90 -10.39 9.07
N LEU A 33 4.99 -10.18 10.04
CA LEU A 33 4.94 -11.01 11.25
C LEU A 33 4.69 -12.48 10.91
N LYS A 34 3.80 -12.76 9.95
CA LYS A 34 3.56 -14.11 9.46
C LYS A 34 4.82 -14.72 8.85
N ASP A 35 5.54 -13.97 8.01
CA ASP A 35 6.76 -14.43 7.33
C ASP A 35 7.89 -14.76 8.32
N ILE A 36 7.97 -14.04 9.44
CA ILE A 36 8.96 -14.29 10.51
C ILE A 36 8.44 -15.20 11.63
N HIS A 37 7.29 -15.86 11.41
CA HIS A 37 6.66 -16.79 12.36
C HIS A 37 6.32 -16.19 13.73
N GLN A 38 5.93 -14.92 13.77
CA GLN A 38 5.49 -14.22 14.97
C GLN A 38 3.97 -14.07 15.00
N PRO A 39 3.34 -14.10 16.18
CA PRO A 39 1.89 -13.91 16.29
C PRO A 39 1.53 -12.44 16.01
N ALA A 40 0.31 -12.19 15.54
CA ALA A 40 -0.14 -10.85 15.16
C ALA A 40 -0.17 -9.85 16.34
N ASN A 41 -0.22 -10.33 17.58
CA ASN A 41 -0.17 -9.53 18.80
C ASN A 41 1.25 -9.39 19.38
N ALA A 42 2.30 -9.79 18.65
CA ALA A 42 3.68 -9.53 19.04
C ALA A 42 4.03 -8.03 19.02
N VAL A 43 3.21 -7.22 18.36
CA VAL A 43 3.32 -5.77 18.28
C VAL A 43 1.94 -5.14 18.45
N GLU A 44 1.92 -3.86 18.82
CA GLU A 44 0.70 -3.05 18.85
C GLU A 44 0.88 -1.75 18.07
N VAL A 45 -0.22 -1.21 17.56
CA VAL A 45 -0.20 0.10 16.89
C VAL A 45 -0.15 1.19 17.96
N VAL A 46 0.99 1.84 18.10
CA VAL A 46 1.19 2.92 19.07
C VAL A 46 0.77 4.29 18.54
N ARG A 47 0.90 4.54 17.23
CA ARG A 47 0.53 5.79 16.57
C ARG A 47 0.34 5.60 15.07
N VAL A 48 -0.68 6.25 14.51
CA VAL A 48 -0.82 6.47 13.07
C VAL A 48 -0.13 7.79 12.73
N LEU A 49 0.91 7.75 11.88
CA LEU A 49 1.65 8.95 11.48
C LEU A 49 0.92 9.72 10.38
N GLU A 50 0.41 8.99 9.38
CA GLU A 50 -0.33 9.54 8.26
C GLU A 50 -1.22 8.46 7.62
N SER A 51 -2.21 8.90 6.83
CA SER A 51 -3.02 8.03 5.99
C SER A 51 -2.72 8.35 4.54
N LEU A 52 -2.15 7.38 3.82
CA LEU A 52 -1.81 7.50 2.41
C LEU A 52 -2.73 6.61 1.58
N GLU A 53 -3.23 7.14 0.47
CA GLU A 53 -3.82 6.31 -0.57
C GLU A 53 -2.70 5.79 -1.49
N LEU A 54 -2.84 4.56 -2.01
CA LEU A 54 -1.93 4.00 -3.00
C LEU A 54 -2.45 4.30 -4.41
N TYR A 55 -1.55 4.63 -5.32
CA TYR A 55 -1.88 5.02 -6.69
C TYR A 55 -1.11 4.19 -7.71
N LEU A 56 -1.70 4.02 -8.90
CA LEU A 56 -0.94 3.63 -10.09
C LEU A 56 -0.13 4.85 -10.54
N ALA A 57 1.18 4.80 -10.35
CA ALA A 57 2.08 5.87 -10.78
C ALA A 57 2.56 5.60 -12.21
N PHE A 58 2.67 6.67 -13.01
CA PHE A 58 3.15 6.63 -14.39
C PHE A 58 4.42 7.47 -14.55
N SER A 59 5.32 7.02 -15.43
CA SER A 59 6.52 7.78 -15.77
C SER A 59 6.17 9.13 -16.39
N ARG A 60 7.05 10.12 -16.21
CA ARG A 60 6.94 11.38 -16.93
C ARG A 60 6.94 11.13 -18.44
N GLY A 61 5.96 11.69 -19.15
CA GLY A 61 5.81 11.54 -20.60
C GLY A 61 4.91 10.38 -21.05
N THR A 62 4.38 9.56 -20.14
CA THR A 62 3.28 8.65 -20.49
C THR A 62 2.11 9.45 -21.06
N SER A 63 1.58 9.04 -22.22
CA SER A 63 0.54 9.79 -22.91
C SER A 63 -0.77 9.81 -22.11
N ALA A 64 -1.55 10.89 -22.29
CA ALA A 64 -2.87 11.02 -21.67
C ALA A 64 -3.78 9.84 -21.99
N GLU A 65 -3.71 9.38 -23.23
CA GLU A 65 -4.49 8.25 -23.74
C GLU A 65 -4.16 6.95 -23.02
N GLU A 66 -2.87 6.68 -22.75
CA GLU A 66 -2.46 5.50 -22.00
C GLU A 66 -2.94 5.59 -20.54
N VAL A 67 -2.72 6.72 -19.86
CA VAL A 67 -3.21 6.92 -18.49
C VAL A 67 -4.73 6.74 -18.43
N LYS A 68 -5.46 7.28 -19.42
CA LYS A 68 -6.92 7.12 -19.51
C LYS A 68 -7.34 5.66 -19.70
N ARG A 69 -6.64 4.87 -20.51
CA ARG A 69 -6.92 3.44 -20.67
C ARG A 69 -6.81 2.69 -19.33
N TRP A 70 -5.76 2.97 -18.55
CA TRP A 70 -5.61 2.39 -17.21
C TRP A 70 -6.70 2.85 -16.26
N GLN A 71 -7.06 4.13 -16.29
CA GLN A 71 -8.15 4.68 -15.46
C GLN A 71 -9.49 3.99 -15.79
N ASP A 72 -9.84 3.88 -17.07
CA ASP A 72 -11.09 3.26 -17.53
C ASP A 72 -11.13 1.76 -17.17
N GLY A 73 -10.03 1.04 -17.37
CA GLY A 73 -9.91 -0.36 -16.97
C GLY A 73 -10.02 -0.55 -15.45
N PHE A 74 -9.40 0.32 -14.67
CA PHE A 74 -9.51 0.27 -13.21
C PHE A 74 -10.93 0.57 -12.73
N ALA A 75 -11.61 1.51 -13.38
CA ALA A 75 -13.01 1.84 -13.09
C ALA A 75 -13.94 0.66 -13.41
N ALA A 76 -13.69 -0.03 -14.52
CA ALA A 76 -14.45 -1.22 -14.90
C ALA A 76 -14.36 -2.33 -13.85
N ILE A 77 -13.15 -2.68 -13.38
CA ILE A 77 -12.97 -3.73 -12.37
C ILE A 77 -13.47 -3.34 -10.97
N LYS A 78 -13.56 -2.04 -10.68
CA LYS A 78 -14.24 -1.55 -9.47
C LYS A 78 -15.75 -1.74 -9.58
N LYS A 79 -16.33 -1.38 -10.74
CA LYS A 79 -17.78 -1.48 -11.00
C LYS A 79 -18.28 -2.93 -11.00
N ASP A 80 -17.51 -3.86 -11.58
CA ASP A 80 -17.90 -5.27 -11.68
C ASP A 80 -17.59 -6.11 -10.43
N GLY A 81 -16.96 -5.50 -9.41
CA GLY A 81 -16.61 -6.15 -8.14
C GLY A 81 -15.33 -6.97 -8.15
N THR A 82 -14.62 -7.07 -9.29
CA THR A 82 -13.34 -7.77 -9.39
C THR A 82 -12.30 -7.18 -8.44
N PHE A 83 -12.22 -5.85 -8.36
CA PHE A 83 -11.31 -5.18 -7.43
C PHE A 83 -11.59 -5.56 -5.98
N LYS A 84 -12.86 -5.58 -5.56
CA LYS A 84 -13.27 -6.00 -4.22
C LYS A 84 -12.85 -7.44 -3.92
N ARG A 85 -13.00 -8.37 -4.88
CA ARG A 85 -12.55 -9.76 -4.70
C ARG A 85 -11.03 -9.86 -4.54
N ILE A 86 -10.26 -9.15 -5.36
CA ILE A 86 -8.79 -9.12 -5.25
C ILE A 86 -8.38 -8.54 -3.90
N TYR A 87 -8.98 -7.42 -3.51
CA TYR A 87 -8.68 -6.75 -2.26
C TYR A 87 -8.96 -7.67 -1.06
N ASN A 88 -10.15 -8.27 -0.97
CA ASN A 88 -10.51 -9.16 0.13
C ASN A 88 -9.63 -10.42 0.20
N LYS A 89 -9.11 -10.89 -0.94
CA LYS A 89 -8.18 -12.05 -0.96
C LYS A 89 -6.87 -11.74 -0.26
N TRP A 90 -6.33 -10.53 -0.46
CA TRP A 90 -5.00 -10.16 0.01
C TRP A 90 -5.03 -9.33 1.30
N LEU A 91 -6.07 -8.52 1.49
CA LEU A 91 -6.27 -7.57 2.58
C LEU A 91 -7.65 -7.79 3.25
N PRO A 92 -7.93 -8.99 3.80
CA PRO A 92 -9.26 -9.36 4.28
C PRO A 92 -9.77 -8.55 5.48
N ARG A 93 -8.89 -7.76 6.14
CA ARG A 93 -9.22 -6.95 7.32
C ARG A 93 -9.44 -5.47 7.00
N ASP A 94 -9.17 -5.07 5.76
CA ASP A 94 -9.29 -3.68 5.31
C ASP A 94 -10.47 -3.50 4.36
N ALA A 95 -10.94 -2.27 4.21
CA ALA A 95 -11.97 -1.93 3.23
C ALA A 95 -11.34 -1.47 1.91
N PRO A 96 -11.77 -2.01 0.75
CA PRO A 96 -11.24 -1.57 -0.54
C PRO A 96 -11.58 -0.09 -0.80
N PRO A 97 -10.60 0.74 -1.22
CA PRO A 97 -10.87 2.11 -1.61
C PRO A 97 -11.63 2.13 -2.95
N MET A 98 -12.93 2.39 -2.91
CA MET A 98 -13.78 2.39 -4.10
C MET A 98 -13.75 3.71 -4.86
N GLU A 99 -13.45 4.81 -4.18
CA GLU A 99 -13.29 6.12 -4.82
C GLU A 99 -12.11 6.10 -5.80
N MET A 100 -12.24 6.86 -6.89
CA MET A 100 -11.19 7.02 -7.88
C MET A 100 -10.82 8.50 -7.95
N LYS A 101 -9.54 8.79 -7.75
CA LYS A 101 -8.98 10.14 -7.84
C LYS A 101 -7.85 10.12 -8.85
N LEU A 102 -7.84 11.11 -9.75
CA LEU A 102 -6.68 11.41 -10.58
C LEU A 102 -5.89 12.50 -9.88
N LEU A 103 -4.66 12.20 -9.48
CA LEU A 103 -3.75 13.17 -8.90
C LEU A 103 -2.66 13.54 -9.91
N GLY A 104 -2.28 14.83 -9.92
CA GLY A 104 -1.30 15.38 -10.85
C GLY A 104 -1.93 16.17 -11.99
N VAL A 105 -1.09 16.68 -12.88
CA VAL A 105 -1.53 17.52 -14.02
C VAL A 105 -2.14 16.62 -15.10
N PRO A 106 -3.38 16.87 -15.55
CA PRO A 106 -3.94 16.17 -16.71
C PRO A 106 -3.02 16.35 -17.92
N PRO A 107 -2.53 15.26 -18.56
CA PRO A 107 -1.63 15.41 -19.70
C PRO A 107 -2.42 16.05 -20.84
N GLY A 108 -2.13 17.32 -21.15
CA GLY A 108 -2.82 18.09 -22.20
C GLY A 108 -3.17 19.54 -21.88
N THR A 109 -2.85 20.07 -20.69
CA THR A 109 -3.07 21.51 -20.37
C THR A 109 -1.81 22.37 -20.39
N ALA A 110 -0.67 21.85 -20.86
CA ALA A 110 0.47 22.70 -21.18
C ALA A 110 0.16 23.44 -22.50
N ARG A 111 -0.35 24.67 -22.37
CA ARG A 111 -0.22 25.70 -23.41
C ARG A 111 1.14 26.34 -23.31
#